data_AF-A0A2V9GJQ5-F1
#
_entry.id   AF-A0A2V9GJQ5-F1
#
_cell.length_a   1.000
_cell.length_b   1.000
_cell.length_c   1.000
_cell.angle_alpha   90.00
_cell.angle_beta   90.00
_cell.angle_gamma   90.00
#
_symmetry.space_group_name_H-M   'P 1'
#
loop_
_entity.id
_entity.type
_entity.pdbx_description
1 polymer ?
#
loop_
_entity_poly.entity_id
_entity_poly.type
_entity_poly.pdbx_seq_one_letter_code
_entity_poly.pdbx_strand_id
1 'polypeptide(L)'
;MADEAAAPAAPAQDSRRKTMALVIGVAGWLVPGLGHVLMKMWGRAAACFLTVAILVVLGTGMRGNVFSSSGNDAFDSLGYLADLGTGAFYLVARSLETNGADVSHAGGDYGTRFLATAGVLNLLAALHAYEAARGRKA
;
A
#
# COMPACT_ATOMS: atom_id res chain seq x y z
N MET A 1 -9.53 -24.46 -52.44
CA MET A 1 -10.92 -24.07 -52.17
C MET A 1 -11.36 -24.94 -50.99
N ALA A 2 -11.50 -24.49 -49.75
CA ALA A 2 -11.47 -23.16 -49.18
C ALA A 2 -10.72 -23.20 -47.83
N ASP A 3 -10.22 -22.03 -47.47
CA ASP A 3 -9.67 -21.64 -46.19
C ASP A 3 -10.70 -21.88 -45.07
N GLU A 4 -10.33 -22.61 -44.02
CA GLU A 4 -11.09 -22.63 -42.77
C GLU A 4 -10.16 -22.21 -41.63
N ALA A 5 -9.66 -20.97 -41.71
CA ALA A 5 -9.10 -20.25 -40.58
C ALA A 5 -10.26 -19.79 -39.67
N ALA A 6 -10.74 -20.67 -38.79
CA ALA A 6 -11.70 -20.32 -37.75
C ALA A 6 -11.03 -19.47 -36.63
N ALA A 7 -11.39 -18.18 -36.63
CA ALA A 7 -11.21 -17.07 -35.68
C ALA A 7 -10.51 -17.26 -34.30
N PRO A 8 -9.66 -16.29 -33.85
CA PRO A 8 -9.11 -16.26 -32.50
C PRO A 8 -10.06 -15.56 -31.50
N ALA A 9 -10.82 -16.33 -30.71
CA ALA A 9 -11.59 -15.81 -29.59
C ALA A 9 -10.79 -15.91 -28.26
N ALA A 10 -9.88 -14.97 -28.00
CA ALA A 10 -9.11 -14.92 -26.73
C ALA A 10 -8.82 -13.55 -26.05
N PRO A 11 -9.37 -12.37 -26.43
CA PRO A 11 -9.01 -11.10 -25.77
C PRO A 11 -9.76 -10.80 -24.45
N ALA A 12 -10.98 -11.33 -24.26
CA ALA A 12 -11.85 -10.95 -23.14
C ALA A 12 -11.43 -11.56 -21.79
N GLN A 13 -10.92 -12.80 -21.78
CA GLN A 13 -10.49 -13.48 -20.55
C GLN A 13 -9.20 -12.88 -19.97
N ASP A 14 -8.24 -12.49 -20.82
CA ASP A 14 -7.00 -11.84 -20.40
C ASP A 14 -7.26 -10.44 -19.81
N SER A 15 -8.17 -9.69 -20.44
CA SER A 15 -8.60 -8.37 -19.95
C SER A 15 -9.26 -8.46 -18.57
N ARG A 16 -10.20 -9.41 -18.37
CA ARG A 16 -10.86 -9.62 -17.06
C ARG A 16 -9.86 -10.00 -15.98
N ARG A 17 -8.87 -10.84 -16.29
CA ARG A 17 -7.82 -11.26 -15.33
C ARG A 17 -6.92 -10.10 -14.92
N LYS A 18 -6.52 -9.25 -15.87
CA LYS A 18 -5.76 -8.02 -15.62
C LYS A 18 -6.53 -7.04 -14.73
N THR A 19 -7.81 -6.81 -15.03
CA THR A 19 -8.69 -5.96 -14.21
C THR A 19 -8.81 -6.50 -12.79
N MET A 20 -9.04 -7.81 -12.62
CA MET A 20 -9.16 -8.42 -11.30
C MET A 20 -7.87 -8.31 -10.50
N ALA A 21 -6.70 -8.51 -11.13
CA ALA A 21 -5.43 -8.30 -10.47
C ALA A 21 -5.23 -6.85 -10.02
N LEU A 22 -5.60 -5.88 -10.86
CA LEU A 22 -5.54 -4.46 -10.53
C LEU A 22 -6.45 -4.15 -9.33
N VAL A 23 -7.68 -4.68 -9.31
CA VAL A 23 -8.60 -4.53 -8.18
C VAL A 23 -7.99 -5.10 -6.89
N ILE A 24 -7.36 -6.27 -6.95
CA ILE A 24 -6.70 -6.89 -5.78
C ILE A 24 -5.52 -6.04 -5.29
N GLY A 25 -4.71 -5.51 -6.20
CA GLY A 25 -3.60 -4.61 -5.86
C GLY A 25 -4.08 -3.32 -5.21
N VAL A 26 -5.07 -2.65 -5.82
CA VAL A 26 -5.66 -1.42 -5.28
C VAL A 26 -6.32 -1.67 -3.93
N ALA A 27 -7.03 -2.79 -3.77
CA ALA A 27 -7.62 -3.17 -2.49
C ALA A 27 -6.54 -3.36 -1.41
N GLY A 28 -5.44 -4.03 -1.74
CA GLY A 28 -4.31 -4.23 -0.83
C GLY A 28 -3.56 -2.93 -0.47
N TRP A 29 -3.49 -1.96 -1.39
CA TRP A 29 -2.95 -0.64 -1.08
C TRP A 29 -3.89 0.15 -0.17
N LEU A 30 -5.19 0.17 -0.49
CA LEU A 30 -6.19 0.95 0.24
C LEU A 30 -6.37 0.46 1.68
N VAL A 31 -6.40 -0.86 1.89
CA VAL A 31 -6.43 -1.46 3.23
C VAL A 31 -5.29 -2.47 3.33
N PRO A 32 -4.31 -2.25 4.22
CA PRO A 32 -3.20 -3.17 4.39
C PRO A 32 -3.65 -4.62 4.58
N GLY A 33 -3.10 -5.53 3.78
CA GLY A 33 -3.44 -6.96 3.82
C GLY A 33 -4.73 -7.37 3.11
N LEU A 34 -5.60 -6.45 2.66
CA LEU A 34 -6.88 -6.79 2.01
C LEU A 34 -6.69 -7.54 0.68
N GLY A 35 -5.65 -7.21 -0.09
CA GLY A 35 -5.29 -7.92 -1.31
C GLY A 35 -4.95 -9.41 -1.05
N HIS A 36 -4.28 -9.71 0.07
CA HIS A 36 -3.99 -11.09 0.48
C HIS A 36 -5.23 -11.82 0.99
N VAL A 37 -6.17 -11.13 1.64
CA VAL A 37 -7.46 -11.72 2.03
C VAL A 37 -8.25 -12.17 0.80
N LEU A 38 -8.33 -11.32 -0.23
CA LEU A 38 -9.02 -11.65 -1.49
C LEU A 38 -8.41 -12.87 -2.19
N MET A 39 -7.11 -13.09 -2.01
CA MET A 39 -6.36 -14.25 -2.51
C MET A 39 -6.36 -15.45 -1.54
N LYS A 40 -7.13 -15.40 -0.44
CA LYS A 40 -7.20 -16.42 0.64
C LYS A 40 -5.88 -16.68 1.37
N MET A 41 -4.93 -15.75 1.31
CA MET A 41 -3.62 -15.83 1.98
C MET A 41 -3.68 -15.21 3.38
N TRP A 42 -4.46 -15.82 4.29
CA TRP A 42 -4.76 -15.26 5.62
C TRP A 42 -3.52 -14.94 6.47
N GLY A 43 -2.50 -15.81 6.46
CA GLY A 43 -1.26 -15.56 7.21
C GLY A 43 -0.51 -14.32 6.71
N ARG A 44 -0.40 -14.16 5.39
CA ARG A 44 0.25 -12.98 4.77
C ARG A 44 -0.57 -11.70 5.02
N ALA A 45 -1.91 -11.80 4.96
CA ALA A 45 -2.80 -10.69 5.29
C ALA A 45 -2.62 -10.21 6.73
N ALA A 46 -2.66 -11.13 7.70
CA ALA A 46 -2.51 -10.82 9.12
C ALA A 46 -1.12 -10.23 9.41
N ALA A 47 -0.05 -10.83 8.87
CA ALA A 47 1.31 -10.31 9.03
C ALA A 47 1.44 -8.89 8.48
N CYS A 48 0.97 -8.64 7.24
CA CYS A 48 1.03 -7.32 6.63
C CYS A 48 0.23 -6.29 7.43
N PHE A 49 -1.02 -6.60 7.77
CA PHE A 49 -1.87 -5.68 8.53
C PHE A 49 -1.27 -5.34 9.89
N LEU A 50 -0.84 -6.35 10.65
CA LEU A 50 -0.25 -6.15 11.99
C LEU A 50 1.04 -5.35 11.92
N THR A 51 1.95 -5.68 10.99
CA THR A 51 3.23 -4.96 10.88
C THR A 51 3.01 -3.50 10.49
N VAL A 52 2.19 -3.22 9.47
CA VAL A 52 1.91 -1.84 9.06
C VAL A 52 1.20 -1.09 10.18
N ALA A 53 0.23 -1.71 10.87
CA ALA A 53 -0.48 -1.08 11.99
C ALA A 53 0.46 -0.73 13.15
N ILE A 54 1.34 -1.65 13.55
CA ILE A 54 2.32 -1.41 14.61
C ILE A 54 3.26 -0.26 14.23
N LEU A 55 3.78 -0.24 13.00
CA LEU A 55 4.67 0.83 12.54
C LEU A 55 3.97 2.19 12.54
N VAL A 56 2.70 2.26 12.12
CA VAL A 56 1.92 3.51 12.14
C VAL A 56 1.63 3.96 13.58
N VAL A 57 1.23 3.04 14.46
CA VAL A 57 0.97 3.36 15.88
C VAL A 57 2.24 3.83 16.58
N LEU A 58 3.37 3.16 16.35
CA LEU A 58 4.66 3.60 16.90
C LEU A 58 5.11 4.93 16.29
N GLY A 59 4.98 5.09 14.97
CA GLY A 59 5.37 6.31 14.27
C GLY A 59 4.60 7.55 14.74
N THR A 60 3.28 7.42 14.86
CA THR A 60 2.39 8.47 15.39
C THR A 60 2.59 8.69 16.89
N GLY A 61 2.74 7.63 17.68
CA GLY A 61 3.00 7.72 19.13
C GLY A 61 4.34 8.38 19.47
N MET A 62 5.34 8.20 18.61
CA MET A 62 6.62 8.91 18.68
C MET A 62 6.57 10.32 18.09
N ARG A 63 5.39 10.76 17.64
CA ARG A 63 5.15 12.12 17.13
C ARG A 63 5.98 12.41 15.87
N GLY A 64 6.10 11.40 15.02
CA GLY A 64 6.68 11.52 13.69
C GLY A 64 5.88 12.45 12.79
N ASN A 65 6.53 12.98 11.77
CA ASN A 65 5.91 13.88 10.82
C ASN A 65 5.05 13.12 9.81
N VAL A 66 3.72 13.30 9.88
CA VAL A 66 2.81 12.83 8.83
C VAL A 66 2.72 13.92 7.78
N PHE A 67 3.38 13.71 6.66
CA PHE A 67 3.47 14.69 5.58
C PHE A 67 2.09 14.96 4.96
N SER A 68 1.96 16.14 4.35
CA SER A 68 0.72 16.60 3.72
C SER A 68 0.96 17.01 2.27
N SER A 69 -0.12 17.09 1.49
CA SER A 69 -0.05 17.45 0.06
C SER A 69 0.47 18.86 -0.22
N SER A 70 0.57 19.72 0.80
CA SER A 70 1.05 21.11 0.70
C SER A 70 2.55 21.24 0.97
N GLY A 71 3.33 20.17 0.78
CA GLY A 71 4.78 20.17 0.97
C GLY A 71 5.47 21.29 0.19
N ASN A 72 6.40 21.99 0.84
CA ASN A 72 7.07 23.16 0.27
C ASN A 72 8.29 22.77 -0.59
N ASP A 73 8.79 21.55 -0.38
CA ASP A 73 10.00 21.02 -1.01
C ASP A 73 9.83 19.57 -1.51
N ALA A 74 10.78 19.10 -2.32
CA ALA A 74 10.72 17.77 -2.95
C ALA A 74 10.70 16.62 -1.92
N PHE A 75 11.38 16.77 -0.79
CA PHE A 75 11.39 15.76 0.28
C PHE A 75 10.05 15.63 0.98
N ASP A 76 9.33 16.74 1.19
CA ASP A 76 7.99 16.71 1.77
C ASP A 76 7.01 15.99 0.86
N SER A 77 7.13 16.20 -0.46
CA SER A 77 6.32 15.51 -1.45
C SER A 77 6.59 14.00 -1.46
N LEU A 78 7.86 13.62 -1.30
CA LEU A 78 8.25 12.21 -1.24
C LEU A 78 7.80 11.55 0.07
N GLY A 79 7.90 12.27 1.18
CA GLY A 79 7.37 11.85 2.48
C GLY A 79 5.86 11.67 2.44
N TYR A 80 5.14 12.61 1.81
CA TYR A 80 3.70 12.50 1.60
C TYR A 80 3.33 11.29 0.76
N LEU A 81 4.09 11.00 -0.30
CA LEU A 81 3.86 9.81 -1.11
C LEU A 81 4.15 8.52 -0.34
N ALA A 82 5.17 8.51 0.51
CA ALA A 82 5.44 7.38 1.40
C ALA A 82 4.29 7.18 2.38
N ASP A 83 3.81 8.24 3.04
CA ASP A 83 2.72 8.16 4.01
C ASP A 83 1.38 7.74 3.36
N LEU A 84 1.07 8.24 2.16
CA LEU A 84 -0.05 7.76 1.34
C LEU A 84 0.07 6.26 1.00
N GLY A 85 1.29 5.74 0.96
CA GLY A 85 1.56 4.32 0.81
C GLY A 85 0.89 3.47 1.88
N THR A 86 0.62 4.01 3.07
CA THR A 86 -0.06 3.29 4.17
C THR A 86 -1.56 3.07 3.94
N GLY A 87 -2.13 3.65 2.89
CA GLY A 87 -3.55 3.52 2.55
C GLY A 87 -4.45 4.20 3.57
N ALA A 88 -5.49 3.50 4.03
CA ALA A 88 -6.45 4.01 5.01
C ALA A 88 -5.80 4.44 6.34
N PHE A 89 -4.65 3.85 6.70
CA PHE A 89 -3.93 4.23 7.91
C PHE A 89 -3.35 5.65 7.85
N TYR A 90 -3.17 6.23 6.66
CA TYR A 90 -2.79 7.63 6.52
C TYR A 90 -3.81 8.56 7.18
N LEU A 91 -5.10 8.31 6.96
CA LEU A 91 -6.19 9.11 7.55
C LEU A 91 -6.23 8.96 9.06
N VAL A 92 -5.98 7.74 9.56
CA VAL A 92 -5.87 7.46 10.99
C VAL A 92 -4.70 8.23 11.58
N ALA A 93 -3.51 8.12 11.00
CA ALA A 93 -2.32 8.82 11.44
C ALA A 93 -2.51 10.34 11.43
N ARG A 94 -3.11 10.88 10.37
CA ARG A 94 -3.42 12.31 10.25
C ARG A 94 -4.43 12.79 11.29
N SER A 95 -5.41 11.96 11.65
CA SER A 95 -6.39 12.28 12.72
C SER A 95 -5.77 12.26 14.12
N LEU A 96 -4.72 11.46 14.32
CA LEU A 96 -3.98 11.36 15.58
C LEU A 96 -2.90 12.46 15.72
N GLU A 97 -2.49 13.07 14.61
CA GLU A 97 -1.55 14.21 14.59
C GLU A 97 -2.23 15.52 15.04
N THR A 98 -2.68 15.59 16.29
CA THR A 98 -3.33 16.80 16.85
C THR A 98 -2.34 17.80 17.45
N ASN A 99 -1.13 17.37 17.82
CA ASN A 99 -0.16 18.18 18.58
C ASN A 99 1.08 18.62 17.76
N GLY A 100 1.03 18.42 16.43
CA GLY A 100 2.16 18.64 15.52
C GLY A 100 3.31 17.64 15.72
N ALA A 101 4.17 17.52 14.71
CA ALA A 101 5.35 16.66 14.72
C ALA A 101 6.43 17.19 15.67
N ASP A 102 7.18 16.28 16.30
CA ASP A 102 8.28 16.60 17.23
C ASP A 102 9.62 16.06 16.72
N VAL A 103 9.94 16.41 15.47
CA VAL A 103 11.15 15.98 14.77
C VAL A 103 12.43 16.65 15.28
N SER A 104 12.31 17.67 16.14
CA SER A 104 13.47 18.27 16.82
C SER A 104 14.06 17.34 17.89
N HIS A 105 13.32 16.32 18.32
CA HIS A 105 13.81 15.27 19.20
C HIS A 105 13.99 13.97 18.40
N ALA A 106 14.97 13.15 18.81
CA ALA A 106 15.26 11.87 18.15
C ALA A 106 14.01 10.97 18.01
N GLY A 107 13.06 11.08 18.95
CA GLY A 107 11.77 10.37 18.91
C GLY A 107 10.96 10.66 17.63
N GLY A 108 10.67 11.93 17.33
CA GLY A 108 9.90 12.26 16.13
C GLY A 108 10.63 11.91 14.84
N ASP A 109 11.96 11.98 14.86
CA ASP A 109 12.79 11.59 13.73
C ASP A 109 12.70 10.08 13.43
N TYR A 110 12.75 9.23 14.45
CA TYR A 110 12.48 7.79 14.28
C TYR A 110 11.02 7.51 13.91
N GLY A 111 10.07 8.25 14.50
CA GLY A 111 8.65 8.12 14.20
C GLY A 111 8.34 8.35 12.72
N THR A 112 8.94 9.39 12.13
CA THR A 112 8.83 9.72 10.70
C THR A 112 9.33 8.57 9.82
N ARG A 113 10.44 7.92 10.22
CA ARG A 113 11.00 6.77 9.49
C ARG A 113 10.12 5.53 9.60
N PHE A 114 9.46 5.29 10.75
CA PHE A 114 8.49 4.21 10.89
C PHE A 114 7.27 4.41 10.00
N LEU A 115 6.74 5.63 9.88
CA LEU A 115 5.63 5.97 8.98
C LEU A 115 5.99 5.71 7.52
N ALA A 116 7.15 6.22 7.08
CA ALA A 116 7.64 5.97 5.72
C ALA A 116 7.84 4.46 5.45
N THR A 117 8.40 3.73 6.41
CA THR A 117 8.60 2.28 6.29
C THR A 117 7.26 1.54 6.18
N ALA A 118 6.26 1.94 6.97
CA ALA A 118 4.92 1.36 6.92
C ALA A 118 4.30 1.52 5.53
N GLY A 119 4.46 2.70 4.93
CA GLY A 119 3.90 3.02 3.63
C GLY A 119 4.54 2.22 2.50
N VAL A 120 5.88 2.17 2.47
CA VAL A 120 6.62 1.36 1.50
C VAL A 120 6.29 -0.12 1.66
N LEU A 121 6.22 -0.64 2.89
CA LEU A 121 5.86 -2.04 3.15
C LEU A 121 4.46 -2.38 2.64
N ASN A 122 3.49 -1.50 2.85
CA ASN A 122 2.12 -1.71 2.36
C ASN A 122 2.06 -1.71 0.82
N LEU A 123 2.79 -0.80 0.16
CA LEU A 123 2.89 -0.77 -1.30
C LEU A 123 3.53 -2.05 -1.85
N LEU A 124 4.58 -2.56 -1.22
CA LEU A 124 5.20 -3.83 -1.60
C LEU A 124 4.24 -5.01 -1.40
N ALA A 125 3.48 -5.03 -0.31
CA ALA A 125 2.47 -6.05 -0.06
C ALA A 125 1.34 -6.00 -1.11
N ALA A 126 0.86 -4.81 -1.45
CA ALA A 126 -0.13 -4.59 -2.49
C ALA A 126 0.37 -5.04 -3.87
N LEU A 127 1.61 -4.69 -4.22
CA LEU A 127 2.25 -5.14 -5.46
C LEU A 127 2.38 -6.65 -5.52
N HIS A 128 2.79 -7.27 -4.43
CA HIS A 128 2.90 -8.71 -4.34
C HIS A 128 1.52 -9.41 -4.47
N ALA A 129 0.46 -8.88 -3.85
CA ALA A 129 -0.90 -9.39 -4.06
C ALA A 129 -1.36 -9.25 -5.53
N TYR A 130 -1.02 -8.12 -6.18
CA TYR A 130 -1.26 -7.89 -7.60
C TYR A 130 -0.52 -8.91 -8.49
N GLU A 131 0.76 -9.18 -8.22
CA GLU A 131 1.55 -10.15 -8.99
C GLU A 131 1.04 -11.58 -8.81
N ALA A 132 0.68 -11.95 -7.57
CA ALA A 132 0.07 -13.23 -7.27
C ALA A 132 -1.25 -13.42 -8.04
N ALA A 133 -2.09 -12.36 -8.12
CA ALA A 133 -3.33 -12.39 -8.88
C ALA A 133 -3.13 -12.53 -10.40
N ARG A 134 -2.00 -12.02 -10.93
CA ARG A 134 -1.61 -12.22 -12.34
C ARG A 134 -1.09 -13.63 -12.65
N GLY A 135 -0.95 -14.50 -11.64
CA GLY A 135 -0.40 -15.84 -11.81
C GLY A 135 1.12 -15.86 -12.02
N ARG A 136 1.81 -14.76 -11.71
CA ARG A 136 3.27 -14.77 -11.55
C ARG A 136 3.56 -15.36 -10.16
N LYS A 137 4.64 -16.15 -10.04
CA LYS A 137 5.03 -16.76 -8.76
C LYS A 137 5.21 -15.66 -7.72
N ALA A 138 4.54 -15.85 -6.58
CA ALA A 138 4.49 -15.01 -5.40
C ALA A 138 5.64 -15.30 -4.42
#